data_AF-A0A173ZC29-F1
#
_entry.id   AF-A0A173ZC29-F1
#
_cell.length_a   1.000
_cell.length_b   1.000
_cell.length_c   1.000
_cell.angle_alpha   90.00
_cell.angle_beta   90.00
_cell.angle_gamma   90.00
#
_symmetry.space_group_name_H-M   'P 1'
#
loop_
_entity.id
_entity.type
_entity.pdbx_description
1 polymer ?
#
loop_
_entity_poly.entity_id
_entity_poly.type
_entity_poly.pdbx_seq_one_letter_code
_entity_poly.pdbx_strand_id
1 'polypeptide(L)'
;MEADSIEIPINYLISPEYTVINYFSVLREAANPVKDKYTGCGTLGRAKEPYPIAYNFLTKEYKSNISYNKYEDSFKNILHINLIKLKEIPIDENIKDLKYFYEIETIQGTEFGAGAFVYYYGYIDLERIDGIYKISNITIIPEEYLCAPYHRWDYDGKLSVLIRYGDWCNLLKEIDKITIDGYVKNIYFKGNDGNEYRIEFYILTNDYDIEIAQFRKNEVGEWERIKINPEDCIKKENL
;
A
#
# COMPACT_ATOMS: atom_id res chain seq x y z
N MET A 1 18.72 -24.50 2.61
CA MET A 1 18.86 -23.77 1.33
C MET A 1 19.36 -22.38 1.67
N GLU A 2 20.47 -21.92 1.12
CA GLU A 2 20.97 -20.57 1.41
C GLU A 2 20.04 -19.56 0.73
N ALA A 3 19.43 -18.68 1.51
CA ALA A 3 18.41 -17.75 1.04
C ALA A 3 18.90 -16.80 -0.07
N ASP A 4 20.21 -16.64 -0.28
CA ASP A 4 20.78 -15.74 -1.29
C ASP A 4 21.20 -16.42 -2.60
N SER A 5 20.99 -17.74 -2.73
CA SER A 5 21.42 -18.54 -3.89
C SER A 5 20.32 -18.88 -4.90
N ILE A 6 19.10 -18.35 -4.72
CA ILE A 6 17.96 -18.66 -5.59
C ILE A 6 17.84 -17.61 -6.69
N GLU A 7 17.97 -18.05 -7.93
CA GLU A 7 17.71 -17.20 -9.09
C GLU A 7 16.22 -17.22 -9.46
N ILE A 8 15.61 -16.03 -9.51
CA ILE A 8 14.25 -15.86 -10.00
C ILE A 8 14.30 -15.75 -11.53
N PRO A 9 13.57 -16.59 -12.28
CA PRO A 9 13.54 -16.49 -13.73
C PRO A 9 13.10 -15.09 -14.20
N ILE A 10 13.84 -14.53 -15.16
CA ILE A 10 13.70 -13.14 -15.60
C ILE A 10 12.27 -12.80 -16.03
N ASN A 11 11.54 -13.73 -16.63
CA ASN A 11 10.17 -13.54 -17.08
C ASN A 11 9.19 -13.17 -15.93
N TYR A 12 9.54 -13.45 -14.67
CA TYR A 12 8.76 -13.02 -13.51
C TYR A 12 9.06 -11.59 -13.06
N LEU A 13 10.10 -10.96 -13.62
CA LEU A 13 10.65 -9.67 -13.20
C LEU A 13 10.67 -8.60 -14.31
N ILE A 14 10.18 -8.90 -15.51
CA ILE A 14 10.21 -7.97 -16.66
C ILE A 14 9.15 -6.87 -16.60
N SER A 15 8.04 -7.11 -15.89
CA SER A 15 6.97 -6.14 -15.70
C SER A 15 6.96 -5.72 -14.23
N PRO A 16 6.86 -4.43 -13.93
CA PRO A 16 6.86 -3.95 -12.54
C PRO A 16 5.64 -4.48 -11.78
N GLU A 17 4.45 -4.39 -12.36
CA GLU A 17 3.22 -4.94 -11.80
C GLU A 17 3.32 -6.45 -11.57
N TYR A 18 3.78 -7.21 -12.58
CA TYR A 18 3.94 -8.66 -12.42
C TYR A 18 5.02 -9.04 -11.42
N THR A 19 6.06 -8.22 -11.24
CA THR A 19 7.07 -8.45 -10.19
C THR A 19 6.40 -8.49 -8.81
N VAL A 20 5.51 -7.53 -8.53
CA VAL A 20 4.76 -7.46 -7.27
C VAL A 20 3.76 -8.62 -7.17
N ILE A 21 3.01 -8.90 -8.23
CA ILE A 21 2.04 -10.02 -8.24
C ILE A 21 2.75 -11.35 -8.01
N ASN A 22 3.90 -11.59 -8.65
CA ASN A 22 4.67 -12.82 -8.51
C ASN A 22 5.26 -12.95 -7.11
N TYR A 23 5.75 -11.86 -6.52
CA TYR A 23 6.20 -11.83 -5.13
C TYR A 23 5.10 -12.31 -4.18
N PHE A 24 3.90 -11.75 -4.27
CA PHE A 24 2.77 -12.19 -3.44
C PHE A 24 2.24 -13.58 -3.83
N SER A 25 2.36 -13.99 -5.09
CA SER A 25 1.96 -15.34 -5.53
C SER A 25 2.84 -16.42 -4.90
N VAL A 26 4.14 -16.14 -4.71
CA VAL A 26 5.04 -17.01 -3.95
C VAL A 26 4.65 -17.03 -2.47
N LEU A 27 4.42 -15.85 -1.87
CA LEU A 27 4.05 -15.73 -0.47
C LEU A 27 2.68 -16.33 -0.12
N ARG A 28 1.76 -16.44 -1.08
CA ARG A 28 0.43 -17.05 -0.89
C ARG A 28 0.52 -18.49 -0.39
N GLU A 29 1.54 -19.22 -0.82
CA GLU A 29 1.78 -20.61 -0.40
C GLU A 29 2.63 -20.69 0.88
N ALA A 30 3.04 -19.57 1.47
CA ALA A 30 3.88 -19.54 2.66
C ALA A 30 3.06 -19.62 3.95
N ALA A 31 3.62 -20.27 4.97
CA ALA A 31 3.08 -20.27 6.32
C ALA A 31 4.20 -20.28 7.36
N ASN A 32 4.09 -19.40 8.36
CA ASN A 32 5.01 -19.31 9.50
C ASN A 32 4.25 -19.42 10.83
N PRO A 33 3.74 -20.62 11.17
CA PRO A 33 2.95 -20.83 12.38
C PRO A 33 3.79 -20.60 13.65
N VAL A 34 3.12 -20.09 14.69
CA VAL A 34 3.71 -19.93 16.02
C VAL A 34 3.13 -21.00 16.95
N LYS A 35 3.95 -21.48 17.89
CA LYS A 35 3.50 -22.41 18.92
C LYS A 35 2.28 -21.81 19.66
N ASP A 36 1.30 -22.65 19.95
CA ASP A 36 0.08 -22.29 20.69
C ASP A 36 -0.86 -21.30 19.96
N LYS A 37 -0.56 -20.93 18.71
CA LYS A 37 -1.44 -20.17 17.80
C LYS A 37 -1.62 -20.96 16.51
N TYR A 38 -2.57 -21.89 16.51
CA TYR A 38 -2.78 -22.81 15.40
C TYR A 38 -4.22 -22.75 14.91
N THR A 39 -4.40 -22.94 13.61
CA THR A 39 -5.69 -23.20 12.96
C THR A 39 -5.45 -24.09 11.75
N GLY A 40 -6.48 -24.83 11.33
CA GLY A 40 -6.42 -25.76 10.20
C GLY A 40 -6.03 -27.19 10.56
N CYS A 41 -5.71 -28.00 9.55
CA CYS A 41 -5.24 -29.37 9.71
C CYS A 41 -4.18 -29.70 8.66
N GLY A 42 -3.14 -30.44 9.05
CA GLY A 42 -2.06 -30.86 8.14
C GLY A 42 -1.04 -29.76 7.83
N THR A 43 -0.29 -29.96 6.75
CA THR A 43 0.69 -28.98 6.26
C THR A 43 -0.01 -27.80 5.60
N LEU A 44 0.31 -26.58 6.06
CA LEU A 44 -0.22 -25.35 5.49
C LEU A 44 0.65 -24.89 4.32
N GLY A 45 0.10 -24.92 3.10
CA GLY A 45 0.80 -24.56 1.87
C GLY A 45 2.12 -25.31 1.71
N ARG A 46 3.20 -24.56 1.48
CA ARG A 46 4.60 -25.01 1.38
C ARG A 46 5.41 -24.65 2.63
N ALA A 47 4.74 -24.38 3.75
CA ALA A 47 5.36 -23.94 5.00
C ALA A 47 6.34 -22.76 4.76
N LYS A 48 7.60 -22.89 5.18
CA LYS A 48 8.62 -21.85 5.05
C LYS A 48 9.37 -21.86 3.72
N GLU A 49 9.15 -22.85 2.85
CA GLU A 49 9.86 -22.96 1.56
C GLU A 49 9.75 -21.71 0.65
N PRO A 50 8.63 -20.96 0.64
CA PRO A 50 8.51 -19.79 -0.24
C PRO A 50 9.26 -18.55 0.23
N TYR A 51 9.55 -18.39 1.53
CA TYR A 51 10.24 -17.19 2.05
C TYR A 51 11.60 -16.91 1.42
N PRO A 52 12.52 -17.88 1.24
CA PRO A 52 13.79 -17.60 0.57
C PRO A 52 13.58 -17.27 -0.90
N ILE A 53 12.54 -17.79 -1.57
CA ILE A 53 12.22 -17.43 -2.96
C ILE A 53 11.74 -15.96 -3.01
N ALA A 54 10.77 -15.58 -2.17
CA ALA A 54 10.25 -14.22 -2.08
C ALA A 54 11.34 -13.21 -1.70
N TYR A 55 12.25 -13.58 -0.80
CA TYR A 55 13.40 -12.76 -0.42
C TYR A 55 14.32 -12.43 -1.62
N ASN A 56 14.36 -13.26 -2.67
CA ASN A 56 15.13 -12.98 -3.89
C ASN A 56 14.46 -12.03 -4.88
N PHE A 57 13.24 -11.56 -4.61
CA PHE A 57 12.65 -10.43 -5.32
C PHE A 57 13.25 -9.08 -4.87
N LEU A 58 13.90 -9.05 -3.71
CA LEU A 58 14.47 -7.84 -3.12
C LEU A 58 15.79 -7.43 -3.80
N THR A 59 16.08 -6.12 -3.81
CA THR A 59 17.40 -5.61 -4.22
C THR A 59 18.49 -6.03 -3.24
N LYS A 60 19.74 -6.03 -3.69
CA LYS A 60 20.90 -6.31 -2.81
C LYS A 60 21.01 -5.29 -1.69
N GLU A 61 20.75 -4.02 -1.99
CA GLU A 61 20.76 -2.95 -0.99
C GLU A 61 19.71 -3.18 0.08
N TYR A 62 18.47 -3.53 -0.29
CA TYR A 62 17.44 -3.78 0.71
C TYR A 62 17.77 -4.98 1.59
N LYS A 63 18.26 -6.09 1.01
CA LYS A 63 18.75 -7.26 1.74
C LYS A 63 19.89 -6.94 2.72
N SER A 64 20.71 -5.93 2.44
CA SER A 64 21.76 -5.49 3.36
C SER A 64 21.21 -4.82 4.63
N ASN A 65 20.01 -4.24 4.54
CA ASN A 65 19.32 -3.58 5.64
C ASN A 65 18.41 -4.53 6.45
N ILE A 66 17.88 -5.57 5.81
CA ILE A 66 17.04 -6.59 6.46
C ILE A 66 17.59 -7.99 6.22
N SER A 67 18.12 -8.63 7.27
CA SER A 67 18.59 -10.00 7.16
C SER A 67 17.44 -10.96 6.85
N TYR A 68 17.74 -12.07 6.16
CA TYR A 68 16.75 -13.10 5.85
C TYR A 68 15.94 -13.54 7.08
N ASN A 69 16.59 -13.75 8.23
CA ASN A 69 15.90 -14.14 9.46
C ASN A 69 14.88 -13.09 9.90
N LYS A 70 15.20 -11.79 9.84
CA LYS A 70 14.26 -10.72 10.18
C LYS A 70 13.12 -10.63 9.16
N TYR A 71 13.42 -10.85 7.89
CA TYR A 71 12.42 -10.93 6.83
C TYR A 71 11.46 -12.11 7.04
N GLU A 72 11.96 -13.31 7.35
CA GLU A 72 11.08 -14.45 7.67
C GLU A 72 10.26 -14.19 8.94
N ASP A 73 10.87 -13.56 9.95
CA ASP A 73 10.23 -13.25 11.23
C ASP A 73 9.05 -12.28 11.11
N SER A 74 9.08 -11.38 10.12
CA SER A 74 7.98 -10.43 9.90
C SER A 74 6.68 -11.12 9.48
N PHE A 75 6.74 -12.38 9.01
CA PHE A 75 5.58 -13.19 8.67
C PHE A 75 5.12 -14.12 9.80
N LYS A 76 5.68 -13.99 11.01
CA LYS A 76 5.26 -14.82 12.16
C LYS A 76 3.73 -14.80 12.35
N ASN A 77 3.17 -15.98 12.58
CA ASN A 77 1.75 -16.24 12.75
C ASN A 77 0.88 -15.98 11.50
N ILE A 78 1.49 -15.65 10.36
CA ILE A 78 0.79 -15.56 9.08
C ILE A 78 0.82 -16.94 8.42
N LEU A 79 -0.36 -17.47 8.15
CA LEU A 79 -0.58 -18.84 7.66
C LEU A 79 -1.02 -18.88 6.19
N HIS A 80 -1.48 -17.74 5.68
CA HIS A 80 -1.85 -17.53 4.30
C HIS A 80 -1.85 -16.02 4.01
N ILE A 81 -1.51 -15.63 2.77
CA ILE A 81 -1.52 -14.24 2.31
C ILE A 81 -2.24 -14.19 0.97
N ASN A 82 -3.23 -13.31 0.85
CA ASN A 82 -3.93 -13.06 -0.39
C ASN A 82 -3.76 -11.58 -0.78
N LEU A 83 -3.23 -11.32 -1.97
CA LEU A 83 -3.17 -9.97 -2.53
C LEU A 83 -4.55 -9.60 -3.08
N ILE A 84 -5.20 -8.61 -2.48
CA ILE A 84 -6.57 -8.24 -2.82
C ILE A 84 -6.67 -6.92 -3.59
N LYS A 85 -5.70 -6.02 -3.43
CA LYS A 85 -5.59 -4.78 -4.23
C LYS A 85 -4.15 -4.49 -4.60
N LEU A 86 -3.95 -3.97 -5.81
CA LEU A 86 -2.65 -3.55 -6.33
C LEU A 86 -2.86 -2.42 -7.34
N LYS A 87 -2.26 -1.27 -7.08
CA LYS A 87 -2.30 -0.12 -7.99
C LYS A 87 -0.97 0.61 -8.02
N GLU A 88 -0.52 0.98 -9.21
CA GLU A 88 0.60 1.91 -9.34
C GLU A 88 0.18 3.29 -8.83
N ILE A 89 1.02 3.89 -7.98
CA ILE A 89 0.83 5.24 -7.49
C ILE A 89 1.34 6.20 -8.56
N PRO A 90 0.55 7.20 -8.97
CA PRO A 90 1.03 8.24 -9.86
C PRO A 90 2.18 8.98 -9.15
N ILE A 91 3.42 8.82 -9.64
CA ILE A 91 4.62 9.52 -9.16
C ILE A 91 4.94 10.70 -10.09
N ASP A 92 5.72 11.67 -9.59
CA ASP A 92 6.23 12.75 -10.44
C ASP A 92 7.15 12.18 -11.53
N GLU A 93 7.06 12.73 -12.74
CA GLU A 93 7.81 12.27 -13.93
C GLU A 93 9.34 12.23 -13.72
N ASN A 94 9.85 12.95 -12.72
CA ASN A 94 11.27 13.02 -12.38
C ASN A 94 11.75 11.92 -11.42
N ILE A 95 10.85 11.06 -10.90
CA ILE A 95 11.18 9.95 -10.01
C ILE A 95 11.32 8.67 -10.83
N LYS A 96 12.49 8.02 -10.76
CA LYS A 96 12.80 6.79 -11.49
C LYS A 96 12.21 5.52 -10.85
N ASP A 97 11.90 5.58 -9.56
CA ASP A 97 11.46 4.42 -8.79
C ASP A 97 9.94 4.29 -8.90
N LEU A 98 9.47 3.12 -9.35
CA LEU A 98 8.05 2.85 -9.45
C LEU A 98 7.51 2.52 -8.06
N LYS A 99 6.32 3.03 -7.75
CA LYS A 99 5.70 2.81 -6.45
C LYS A 99 4.32 2.21 -6.62
N TYR A 100 4.04 1.13 -5.89
CA TYR A 100 2.74 0.47 -5.87
C TYR A 100 2.13 0.57 -4.49
N PHE A 101 0.84 0.86 -4.45
CA PHE A 101 -0.01 0.57 -3.31
C PHE A 101 -0.47 -0.88 -3.39
N TYR A 102 -0.54 -1.56 -2.25
CA TYR A 102 -1.11 -2.89 -2.16
C TYR A 102 -1.96 -3.05 -0.89
N GLU A 103 -2.90 -3.98 -0.93
CA GLU A 103 -3.65 -4.47 0.22
C GLU A 103 -3.65 -6.00 0.22
N ILE A 104 -3.39 -6.59 1.39
CA ILE A 104 -3.40 -8.03 1.61
C ILE A 104 -4.39 -8.41 2.70
N GLU A 105 -5.07 -9.53 2.47
CA GLU A 105 -5.77 -10.29 3.50
C GLU A 105 -4.87 -11.43 3.97
N THR A 106 -4.75 -11.62 5.27
CA THR A 106 -3.99 -12.73 5.84
C THR A 106 -4.86 -13.61 6.72
N ILE A 107 -4.53 -14.89 6.80
CA ILE A 107 -5.09 -15.80 7.80
C ILE A 107 -4.06 -16.00 8.89
N GLN A 108 -4.44 -15.76 10.14
CA GLN A 108 -3.58 -15.94 11.31
C GLN A 108 -4.17 -16.93 12.30
N GLY A 109 -3.29 -17.58 13.08
CA GLY A 109 -3.69 -18.48 14.15
C GLY A 109 -4.08 -17.72 15.43
N THR A 110 -5.05 -18.28 16.17
CA THR A 110 -5.45 -17.81 17.51
C THR A 110 -5.18 -18.89 18.56
N GLU A 111 -5.19 -18.51 19.83
CA GLU A 111 -4.92 -19.43 20.96
C GLU A 111 -6.03 -20.46 21.20
N PHE A 112 -7.24 -20.18 20.71
CA PHE A 112 -8.41 -21.04 20.88
C PHE A 112 -8.75 -21.85 19.62
N GLY A 113 -7.81 -21.93 18.66
CA GLY A 113 -7.93 -22.79 17.48
C GLY A 113 -8.72 -22.21 16.30
N ALA A 114 -9.14 -20.95 16.37
CA ALA A 114 -9.79 -20.27 15.25
C ALA A 114 -8.77 -19.62 14.32
N GLY A 115 -9.13 -19.49 13.04
CA GLY A 115 -8.44 -18.60 12.10
C GLY A 115 -9.00 -17.19 12.18
N ALA A 116 -8.12 -16.19 12.16
CA ALA A 116 -8.48 -14.78 12.11
C ALA A 116 -8.07 -14.19 10.77
N PHE A 117 -8.99 -13.48 10.12
CA PHE A 117 -8.64 -12.61 9.00
C PHE A 117 -8.03 -11.32 9.56
N VAL A 118 -6.85 -10.98 9.07
CA VAL A 118 -6.16 -9.73 9.44
C VAL A 118 -5.70 -9.07 8.15
N TYR A 119 -6.06 -7.79 7.98
CA TYR A 119 -5.78 -7.04 6.77
C TYR A 119 -4.63 -6.07 6.99
N TYR A 120 -3.84 -5.89 5.95
CA TYR A 120 -2.75 -4.94 5.91
C TYR A 120 -2.76 -4.24 4.56
N TYR A 121 -2.37 -2.99 4.56
CA TYR A 121 -2.05 -2.27 3.33
C TYR A 121 -0.62 -1.74 3.40
N GLY A 122 -0.11 -1.25 2.28
CA GLY A 122 1.18 -0.61 2.27
C GLY A 122 1.64 -0.23 0.88
N TYR A 123 2.94 -0.01 0.80
CA TYR A 123 3.60 0.44 -0.41
C TYR A 123 4.82 -0.41 -0.73
N ILE A 124 5.03 -0.67 -2.00
CA ILE A 124 6.22 -1.32 -2.56
C ILE A 124 6.89 -0.36 -3.52
N ASP A 125 8.16 -0.09 -3.28
CA ASP A 125 9.01 0.65 -4.21
C ASP A 125 9.82 -0.36 -5.04
N LEU A 126 9.91 -0.13 -6.34
CA LEU A 126 10.65 -0.96 -7.30
C LEU A 126 11.76 -0.16 -7.97
N GLU A 127 12.91 -0.80 -8.10
CA GLU A 127 14.04 -0.31 -8.87
C GLU A 127 14.20 -1.14 -10.15
N ARG A 128 14.55 -0.47 -11.26
CA ARG A 128 14.89 -1.14 -12.52
C ARG A 128 16.40 -1.35 -12.62
N ILE A 129 16.84 -2.60 -12.58
CA ILE A 129 18.25 -3.01 -12.62
C ILE A 129 18.44 -3.93 -13.82
N ASP A 130 19.33 -3.58 -14.75
CA ASP A 130 19.67 -4.39 -15.93
C ASP A 130 18.45 -4.89 -16.74
N GLY A 131 17.40 -4.06 -16.82
CA GLY A 131 16.19 -4.37 -17.57
C GLY A 131 15.12 -5.19 -16.84
N ILE A 132 15.36 -5.60 -15.59
CA ILE A 132 14.38 -6.24 -14.70
C ILE A 132 14.00 -5.33 -13.53
N TYR A 133 12.89 -5.64 -12.86
CA TYR A 133 12.43 -4.94 -11.66
C TYR A 133 12.72 -5.77 -10.41
N LYS A 134 13.15 -5.08 -9.34
CA LYS A 134 13.40 -5.65 -8.01
C LYS A 134 12.78 -4.74 -6.96
N ILE A 135 12.36 -5.33 -5.84
CA ILE A 135 11.75 -4.61 -4.72
C ILE A 135 12.86 -3.94 -3.90
N SER A 136 12.89 -2.61 -3.89
CA SER A 136 13.87 -1.81 -3.16
C SER A 136 13.39 -1.45 -1.75
N ASN A 137 12.07 -1.43 -1.52
CA ASN A 137 11.49 -1.16 -0.22
C ASN A 137 10.06 -1.71 -0.11
N ILE A 138 9.67 -2.12 1.10
CA ILE A 138 8.31 -2.55 1.44
C ILE A 138 7.90 -1.88 2.75
N THR A 139 6.72 -1.28 2.75
CA THR A 139 6.02 -0.84 3.96
C THR A 139 4.77 -1.69 4.16
N ILE A 140 4.46 -2.03 5.40
CA ILE A 140 3.27 -2.80 5.78
C ILE A 140 2.63 -2.13 7.00
N ILE A 141 1.34 -1.88 6.92
CA ILE A 141 0.56 -1.14 7.92
C ILE A 141 -0.68 -1.99 8.24
N PRO A 142 -0.89 -2.37 9.51
CA PRO A 142 -2.10 -3.08 9.90
C PRO A 142 -3.31 -2.15 9.77
N GLU A 143 -4.43 -2.70 9.30
CA GLU A 143 -5.68 -1.96 9.22
C GLU A 143 -6.39 -1.86 10.58
N GLU A 144 -6.87 -0.65 10.90
CA GLU A 144 -7.57 -0.34 12.15
C GLU A 144 -9.09 -0.40 11.97
N TYR A 145 -9.68 -1.60 12.06
CA TYR A 145 -11.11 -1.83 11.81
C TYR A 145 -12.08 -1.20 12.83
N LEU A 146 -11.61 -0.82 14.01
CA LEU A 146 -12.46 -0.24 15.06
C LEU A 146 -12.38 1.28 15.12
N CYS A 147 -11.22 1.87 14.86
CA CYS A 147 -11.08 3.32 14.88
C CYS A 147 -11.63 3.95 13.60
N ALA A 148 -11.36 3.31 12.45
CA ALA A 148 -11.70 3.84 11.14
C ALA A 148 -13.19 4.19 10.97
N PRO A 149 -14.14 3.27 11.26
CA PRO A 149 -15.55 3.54 11.04
C PRO A 149 -16.23 4.38 12.14
N TYR A 150 -15.63 4.51 13.33
CA TYR A 150 -16.36 5.03 14.51
C TYR A 150 -15.83 6.34 15.09
N HIS A 151 -14.57 6.71 14.86
CA HIS A 151 -13.93 7.69 15.74
C HIS A 151 -13.25 8.87 15.07
N ARG A 152 -12.97 8.85 13.76
CA ARG A 152 -12.34 10.01 13.13
C ARG A 152 -12.87 10.31 11.72
N TRP A 153 -12.88 11.59 11.39
CA TRP A 153 -13.33 12.10 10.11
C TRP A 153 -12.29 11.91 9.00
N ASP A 154 -11.01 11.75 9.35
CA ASP A 154 -9.90 11.61 8.39
C ASP A 154 -9.92 10.27 7.66
N TYR A 155 -10.74 9.33 8.12
CA TYR A 155 -11.00 8.05 7.45
C TYR A 155 -11.94 8.17 6.25
N ASP A 156 -12.79 9.20 6.20
CA ASP A 156 -13.66 9.48 5.07
C ASP A 156 -13.00 10.55 4.19
N GLY A 157 -12.74 10.21 2.92
CA GLY A 157 -12.02 11.08 2.00
C GLY A 157 -12.77 12.38 1.73
N LYS A 158 -14.11 12.39 1.75
CA LYS A 158 -14.89 13.62 1.54
C LYS A 158 -14.78 14.54 2.75
N LEU A 159 -14.95 14.01 3.96
CA LEU A 159 -14.76 14.77 5.19
C LEU A 159 -13.30 15.26 5.31
N SER A 160 -12.35 14.40 4.94
CA SER A 160 -10.93 14.75 4.87
C SER A 160 -10.68 15.92 3.93
N VAL A 161 -11.27 15.92 2.73
CA VAL A 161 -11.16 17.04 1.78
C VAL A 161 -11.79 18.32 2.33
N LEU A 162 -13.00 18.23 2.88
CA LEU A 162 -13.72 19.38 3.44
C LEU A 162 -12.94 20.04 4.59
N ILE A 163 -12.39 19.24 5.50
CA ILE A 163 -11.70 19.76 6.68
C ILE A 163 -10.28 20.19 6.33
N ARG A 164 -9.47 19.34 5.69
CA ARG A 164 -8.04 19.61 5.47
C ARG A 164 -7.83 20.69 4.41
N TYR A 165 -8.58 20.64 3.31
CA TYR A 165 -8.40 21.61 2.22
C TYR A 165 -9.39 22.77 2.33
N GLY A 166 -10.63 22.51 2.77
CA GLY A 166 -11.61 23.56 3.03
C GLY A 166 -11.30 24.34 4.30
N ASP A 167 -11.46 23.74 5.47
CA ASP A 167 -11.36 24.48 6.73
C ASP A 167 -9.92 24.94 7.03
N TRP A 168 -8.94 24.04 6.99
CA TRP A 168 -7.57 24.39 7.42
C TRP A 168 -6.86 25.31 6.43
N CYS A 169 -7.02 25.09 5.14
CA CYS A 169 -6.30 25.86 4.11
C CYS A 169 -7.16 26.91 3.41
N ASN A 170 -8.46 27.00 3.71
CA ASN A 170 -9.42 27.86 2.99
C ASN A 170 -9.33 27.71 1.46
N LEU A 171 -8.95 26.53 0.98
CA LEU A 171 -8.72 26.28 -0.43
C LEU A 171 -10.02 25.90 -1.14
N LEU A 172 -10.89 25.11 -0.51
CA LEU A 172 -12.10 24.59 -1.13
C LEU A 172 -13.21 25.64 -1.19
N LYS A 173 -13.75 25.86 -2.40
CA LYS A 173 -14.96 26.67 -2.63
C LYS A 173 -16.21 25.81 -2.75
N GLU A 174 -16.16 24.80 -3.62
CA GLU A 174 -17.26 23.86 -3.84
C GLU A 174 -16.72 22.50 -4.30
N ILE A 175 -17.31 21.41 -3.79
CA ILE A 175 -17.12 20.07 -4.36
C ILE A 175 -17.87 20.02 -5.69
N ASP A 176 -17.16 19.67 -6.76
CA ASP A 176 -17.71 19.52 -8.11
C ASP A 176 -18.32 18.13 -8.29
N LYS A 177 -17.50 17.09 -8.12
CA LYS A 177 -17.95 15.69 -8.24
C LYS A 177 -17.07 14.72 -7.45
N ILE A 178 -17.64 13.55 -7.16
CA ILE A 178 -16.93 12.41 -6.58
C ILE A 178 -17.16 11.22 -7.51
N THR A 179 -16.09 10.53 -7.89
CA THR A 179 -16.17 9.34 -8.74
C THR A 179 -15.45 8.18 -8.07
N ILE A 180 -16.00 6.98 -8.20
CA ILE A 180 -15.41 5.75 -7.67
C ILE A 180 -15.33 4.75 -8.82
N ASP A 181 -14.11 4.24 -9.08
CA ASP A 181 -13.85 3.15 -10.03
C ASP A 181 -13.05 2.05 -9.31
N GLY A 182 -13.72 0.92 -9.06
CA GLY A 182 -13.22 -0.10 -8.14
C GLY A 182 -12.98 0.47 -6.75
N TYR A 183 -11.73 0.40 -6.29
CA TYR A 183 -11.28 0.98 -5.00
C TYR A 183 -10.60 2.34 -5.17
N VAL A 184 -10.64 2.96 -6.36
CA VAL A 184 -10.07 4.29 -6.59
C VAL A 184 -11.18 5.33 -6.49
N LYS A 185 -11.06 6.24 -5.52
CA LYS A 185 -11.98 7.36 -5.28
C LYS A 185 -11.29 8.66 -5.68
N ASN A 186 -11.93 9.44 -6.52
CA ASN A 186 -11.46 10.78 -6.88
C ASN A 186 -12.47 11.81 -6.41
N ILE A 187 -11.99 12.85 -5.73
CA ILE A 187 -12.78 13.98 -5.26
C ILE A 187 -12.31 15.23 -6.00
N TYR A 188 -13.19 15.80 -6.81
CA TYR A 188 -12.95 16.99 -7.60
C TYR A 188 -13.59 18.20 -6.93
N PHE A 189 -12.87 19.32 -6.86
CA PHE A 189 -13.40 20.55 -6.27
C PHE A 189 -12.81 21.79 -6.92
N LYS A 190 -13.55 22.90 -6.85
CA LYS A 190 -13.05 24.21 -7.26
C LYS A 190 -12.46 24.93 -6.06
N GLY A 191 -11.33 25.59 -6.28
CA GLY A 191 -10.63 26.36 -5.30
C GLY A 191 -11.17 27.79 -5.14
N ASN A 192 -10.97 28.40 -3.98
CA ASN A 192 -11.20 29.83 -3.75
C ASN A 192 -10.23 30.71 -4.55
N ASP A 193 -9.10 30.14 -4.97
CA ASP A 193 -8.10 30.76 -5.84
C ASP A 193 -8.43 30.66 -7.34
N GLY A 194 -9.59 30.07 -7.69
CA GLY A 194 -10.05 29.91 -9.07
C GLY A 194 -9.52 28.67 -9.79
N ASN A 195 -8.66 27.85 -9.14
CA ASN A 195 -8.14 26.62 -9.73
C ASN A 195 -9.12 25.44 -9.56
N GLU A 196 -8.96 24.39 -10.37
CA GLU A 196 -9.65 23.11 -10.20
C GLU A 196 -8.69 22.06 -9.62
N TYR A 197 -9.17 21.30 -8.63
CA TYR A 197 -8.39 20.30 -7.91
C TYR A 197 -9.01 18.91 -8.00
N ARG A 198 -8.16 17.89 -7.89
CA ARG A 198 -8.55 16.50 -7.75
C ARG A 198 -7.67 15.84 -6.70
N ILE A 199 -8.30 15.26 -5.68
CA ILE A 199 -7.62 14.44 -4.68
C ILE A 199 -8.01 12.97 -4.92
N GLU A 200 -7.01 12.13 -5.12
CA GLU A 200 -7.17 10.70 -5.36
C GLU A 200 -6.93 9.92 -4.06
N PHE A 201 -7.85 9.01 -3.78
CA PHE A 201 -7.83 8.12 -2.63
C PHE A 201 -7.94 6.66 -3.08
N TYR A 202 -7.33 5.74 -2.35
CA TYR A 202 -7.63 4.31 -2.44
C TYR A 202 -8.43 3.87 -1.22
N ILE A 203 -9.57 3.21 -1.47
CA ILE A 203 -10.49 2.72 -0.45
C ILE A 203 -10.01 1.35 0.02
N LEU A 204 -9.70 1.21 1.32
CA LEU A 204 -9.36 -0.07 1.95
C LEU A 204 -10.60 -0.97 2.12
N THR A 205 -10.41 -2.24 2.49
CA THR A 205 -11.55 -3.17 2.70
C THR A 205 -12.43 -2.76 3.88
N ASN A 206 -11.90 -2.00 4.84
CA ASN A 206 -12.65 -1.41 5.94
C ASN A 206 -13.26 -0.03 5.63
N ASP A 207 -13.35 0.35 4.35
CA ASP A 207 -13.86 1.64 3.86
C ASP A 207 -13.02 2.88 4.22
N TYR A 208 -11.80 2.71 4.77
CA TYR A 208 -10.87 3.81 4.95
C TYR A 208 -10.35 4.32 3.60
N ASP A 209 -10.59 5.60 3.30
CA ASP A 209 -9.96 6.32 2.19
C ASP A 209 -8.53 6.79 2.52
N ILE A 210 -7.53 6.13 1.91
CA ILE A 210 -6.13 6.57 1.98
C ILE A 210 -5.86 7.57 0.88
N GLU A 211 -5.44 8.79 1.22
CA GLU A 211 -5.03 9.79 0.22
C GLU A 211 -3.74 9.37 -0.47
N ILE A 212 -3.75 9.32 -1.81
CA ILE A 212 -2.66 8.80 -2.65
C ILE A 212 -1.95 9.91 -3.39
N ALA A 213 -2.70 10.80 -4.02
CA ALA A 213 -2.17 11.81 -4.90
C ALA A 213 -3.08 13.03 -4.99
N GLN A 214 -2.47 14.17 -5.28
CA GLN A 214 -3.14 15.46 -5.39
C GLN A 214 -2.81 16.06 -6.75
N PHE A 215 -3.81 16.65 -7.38
CA PHE A 215 -3.68 17.23 -8.71
C PHE A 215 -4.36 18.60 -8.77
N ARG A 216 -3.81 19.46 -9.63
CA ARG A 216 -4.43 20.69 -10.06
C ARG A 216 -4.52 20.69 -11.57
N LYS A 217 -5.63 21.18 -12.09
CA LYS A 217 -5.83 21.32 -13.53
C LYS A 217 -5.05 22.52 -14.06
N ASN A 218 -4.31 22.34 -15.14
CA ASN A 218 -3.54 23.40 -15.78
C ASN A 218 -4.38 24.18 -16.81
N GLU A 219 -3.76 25.21 -17.41
CA GLU A 219 -4.42 26.10 -18.39
C GLU A 219 -4.89 25.37 -19.65
N VAL A 220 -4.25 24.25 -20.02
CA VAL A 220 -4.63 23.43 -21.18
C VAL A 220 -5.66 22.34 -20.83
N GLY A 221 -6.09 22.27 -19.56
CA GLY A 221 -7.15 21.37 -19.09
C GLY A 221 -6.67 19.99 -18.61
N GLU A 222 -5.36 19.78 -18.50
CA GLU A 222 -4.73 18.54 -18.03
C GLU A 222 -4.50 18.55 -16.51
N TRP A 223 -4.51 17.36 -15.89
CA TRP A 223 -4.28 17.22 -14.45
C TRP A 223 -2.79 17.08 -14.15
N GLU A 224 -2.20 18.11 -13.55
CA GLU A 224 -0.82 18.11 -13.11
C GLU A 224 -0.72 17.70 -11.65
N ARG A 225 0.26 16.86 -11.32
CA ARG A 225 0.52 16.45 -9.95
C ARG A 225 1.04 17.65 -9.15
N ILE A 226 0.53 17.78 -7.94
CA ILE A 226 0.99 18.80 -6.98
C ILE A 226 1.14 18.17 -5.61
N LYS A 227 1.75 18.92 -4.69
CA LYS A 227 1.84 18.54 -3.28
C LYS A 227 1.46 19.72 -2.41
N ILE A 228 0.32 19.59 -1.74
CA ILE A 228 -0.16 20.45 -0.67
C ILE A 228 -0.02 19.64 0.61
N ASN A 229 0.50 20.27 1.66
CA ASN A 229 0.56 19.70 3.00
C ASN A 229 -0.43 20.48 3.88
N PRO A 230 -1.69 20.03 4.02
CA PRO A 230 -2.72 20.77 4.73
C PRO A 230 -2.34 21.17 6.16
N GLU A 231 -1.52 20.35 6.81
CA GLU A 231 -1.04 20.55 8.18
C GLU A 231 -0.19 21.83 8.33
N ASP A 232 0.40 22.33 7.25
CA ASP A 232 1.15 23.59 7.26
C ASP A 232 0.24 24.83 7.29
N CYS A 233 -1.06 24.68 7.01
CA CYS A 233 -2.03 25.76 7.12
C CYS A 233 -2.40 26.04 8.59
N ILE A 234 -2.58 25.01 9.42
CA ILE A 234 -2.91 25.17 10.85
C ILE A 234 -1.71 25.67 11.68
N LYS A 235 -0.49 25.27 11.31
CA LYS A 235 0.72 25.73 12.00
C LYS A 235 0.91 27.25 11.91
N LYS A 236 0.40 27.87 10.84
CA LYS A 236 0.50 29.32 10.63
C LYS A 236 -0.51 30.13 11.45
N GLU A 237 -1.59 29.51 11.91
CA GLU A 237 -2.61 30.18 12.75
C GLU A 237 -2.23 30.23 14.24
N ASN A 238 -1.23 29.46 14.66
CA ASN A 238 -0.76 29.39 16.05
C ASN A 238 0.56 30.15 16.31
N LEU A 239 0.93 31.07 15.40
CA LEU A 239 2.06 32.02 15.52
C LEU A 239 1.54 33.45 15.44
#